data_AF-A0A939JNG1-F1
#
_entry.id   AF-A0A939JNG1-F1
#
_cell.length_a   1.000
_cell.length_b   1.000
_cell.length_c   1.000
_cell.angle_alpha   90.00
_cell.angle_beta   90.00
_cell.angle_gamma   90.00
#
_symmetry.space_group_name_H-M   'P 1'
#
loop_
_entity.id
_entity.type
_entity.pdbx_description
1 polymer ?
#
loop_
_entity_poly.entity_id
_entity_poly.type
_entity_poly.pdbx_seq_one_letter_code
_entity_poly.pdbx_strand_id
1 'polypeptide(L)'
;ANVLVLAYDVPLGVMAAGFFVGGMSFAFWLVMWSTTVQTHVPQEALNRIHAYDVAGSLIMLAVGRALAGPVAEAVGMKQVLITGAVINVGVCGVLFAVPAVRNLRRKG
;
A
#
# COMPACT_ATOMS: atom_id res chain seq x y z
N ALA A 1 15.06 9.54 1.33
CA ALA A 1 14.47 9.84 2.66
C ALA A 1 15.44 10.62 3.54
N ASN A 2 16.64 10.11 3.82
CA ASN A 2 17.62 10.77 4.71
C ASN A 2 18.13 12.15 4.23
N VAL A 3 18.20 12.38 2.92
CA VAL A 3 18.68 13.67 2.35
C VAL A 3 17.65 14.81 2.49
N LEU A 4 16.35 14.50 2.48
CA LEU A 4 15.29 15.51 2.60
C LEU A 4 15.11 16.00 4.04
N VAL A 5 15.40 15.14 5.02
CA VAL A 5 15.39 15.50 6.45
C VAL A 5 16.49 16.51 6.78
N LEU A 6 17.69 16.29 6.22
CA LEU A 6 18.82 17.20 6.37
C LEU A 6 18.59 18.54 5.66
N ALA A 7 17.76 18.57 4.61
CA ALA A 7 17.56 19.75 3.76
C ALA A 7 16.38 20.65 4.19
N TYR A 8 15.40 20.14 4.95
CA TYR A 8 14.11 20.82 5.12
C TYR A 8 13.68 21.06 6.59
N ASP A 9 14.55 20.77 7.56
CA ASP A 9 14.34 21.05 8.99
C ASP A 9 12.99 20.53 9.54
N VAL A 10 12.49 19.44 8.94
CA VAL A 10 11.27 18.78 9.42
C VAL A 10 11.62 18.03 10.70
N PRO A 11 10.85 18.19 11.80
CA PRO A 11 11.13 17.53 13.05
C PRO A 11 11.25 16.01 12.85
N LEU A 12 12.46 15.48 13.07
CA LEU A 12 12.80 14.05 12.95
C LEU A 12 11.75 13.15 13.60
N GLY A 13 11.21 13.57 14.74
CA GLY A 13 10.18 12.85 15.48
C GLY A 13 8.88 12.66 14.68
N VAL A 14 8.41 13.68 13.96
CA VAL A 14 7.16 13.59 13.17
C VAL A 14 7.34 12.64 11.99
N MET A 15 8.48 12.73 11.32
CA MET A 15 8.77 11.83 10.20
C MET A 15 8.95 10.39 10.67
N ALA A 16 9.71 10.17 11.75
CA ALA A 16 9.91 8.85 12.33
C ALA A 16 8.59 8.22 12.79
N ALA A 17 7.72 8.99 13.46
CA ALA A 17 6.40 8.54 13.84
C ALA A 17 5.54 8.17 12.62
N GLY A 18 5.58 8.96 11.55
CA GLY A 18 4.86 8.65 10.31
C GLY A 18 5.32 7.34 9.66
N PHE A 19 6.63 7.12 9.54
CA PHE A 19 7.18 5.86 9.03
C PHE A 19 6.87 4.67 9.94
N PHE A 20 6.92 4.87 11.26
CA PHE A 20 6.61 3.84 12.24
C PHE A 20 5.15 3.40 12.15
N VAL A 21 4.20 4.34 12.15
CA VAL A 21 2.77 4.06 12.01
C VAL A 21 2.46 3.43 10.65
N GLY A 22 3.06 3.93 9.57
CA GLY A 22 2.92 3.34 8.24
C GLY A 22 3.43 1.90 8.18
N GLY A 23 4.59 1.64 8.78
CA GLY A 23 5.19 0.30 8.87
C GLY A 23 4.35 -0.66 9.70
N MET A 24 3.85 -0.24 10.87
CA MET A 24 2.94 -1.04 11.69
C MET A 24 1.66 -1.40 10.93
N SER A 25 1.06 -0.42 10.25
CA SER A 25 -0.16 -0.63 9.46
C SER A 25 0.06 -1.62 8.32
N PHE A 26 1.20 -1.49 7.62
CA PHE A 26 1.57 -2.40 6.54
C PHE A 26 1.84 -3.83 7.05
N ALA A 27 2.53 -3.97 8.17
CA ALA A 27 2.79 -5.27 8.79
C ALA A 27 1.48 -5.96 9.19
N PHE A 28 0.57 -5.23 9.84
CA PHE A 28 -0.75 -5.73 10.19
C PHE A 28 -1.54 -6.19 8.95
N TRP A 29 -1.58 -5.35 7.92
CA TRP A 29 -2.25 -5.69 6.65
C TRP A 29 -1.68 -6.96 6.03
N LEU A 30 -0.35 -7.08 5.95
CA LEU A 30 0.33 -8.24 5.35
C LEU A 30 -0.01 -9.55 6.07
N VAL A 31 -0.05 -9.53 7.40
CA VAL A 31 -0.43 -10.71 8.21
C VAL A 31 -1.90 -11.10 7.96
N MET A 32 -2.81 -10.12 7.97
CA MET A 32 -4.24 -10.37 7.73
C MET A 32 -4.50 -10.88 6.30
N TRP A 33 -3.83 -10.30 5.31
CA TRP A 33 -3.90 -10.74 3.91
C TRP A 33 -3.45 -12.19 3.78
N SER A 34 -2.24 -12.50 4.27
CA SER A 34 -1.66 -13.84 4.18
C SER A 34 -2.55 -14.89 4.85
N THR A 35 -3.10 -14.59 6.02
CA THR A 35 -4.02 -15.48 6.75
C THR A 35 -5.33 -15.69 5.98
N THR A 36 -5.89 -14.63 5.39
CA THR A 36 -7.15 -14.70 4.64
C THR A 36 -6.99 -15.53 3.37
N VAL A 37 -5.92 -15.27 2.59
CA VAL A 37 -5.60 -16.02 1.38
C VAL A 37 -5.43 -17.50 1.70
N GLN A 38 -4.67 -17.85 2.73
CA GLN A 38 -4.44 -19.25 3.11
C GLN A 38 -5.71 -19.98 3.59
N THR A 39 -6.65 -19.28 4.24
CA THR A 39 -7.86 -19.89 4.82
C THR A 39 -9.02 -19.99 3.83
N HIS A 40 -9.09 -19.11 2.84
CA HIS A 40 -10.23 -19.02 1.92
C HIS A 40 -9.92 -19.52 0.49
N VAL A 41 -8.65 -19.70 0.13
CA VAL A 41 -8.25 -20.18 -1.19
C VAL A 41 -7.90 -21.67 -1.15
N PRO A 42 -8.48 -22.50 -2.04
CA PRO A 42 -8.12 -23.91 -2.14
C PRO A 42 -6.64 -24.08 -2.53
N GLN A 43 -5.96 -25.08 -1.94
CA GLN A 43 -4.50 -25.30 -2.07
C GLN A 43 -4.00 -25.34 -3.52
N GLU A 44 -4.81 -25.90 -4.42
CA GLU A 44 -4.52 -26.03 -5.85
C GLU A 44 -4.42 -24.66 -6.56
N ALA A 45 -5.15 -23.64 -6.08
CA ALA A 45 -5.16 -22.31 -6.65
C ALA A 45 -4.20 -21.32 -5.96
N LEU A 46 -3.70 -21.65 -4.76
CA LEU A 46 -2.83 -20.76 -3.96
C LEU A 46 -1.60 -20.30 -4.74
N ASN A 47 -0.89 -21.23 -5.39
CA ASN A 47 0.34 -20.89 -6.11
C ASN A 47 0.07 -19.93 -7.28
N ARG A 48 -1.06 -20.10 -7.97
CA ARG A 48 -1.46 -19.20 -9.08
C ARG A 48 -1.85 -17.82 -8.56
N ILE A 49 -2.65 -17.74 -7.50
CA ILE A 49 -3.06 -16.46 -6.90
C ILE A 49 -1.86 -15.68 -6.39
N HIS A 50 -0.94 -16.35 -5.69
CA HIS A 50 0.29 -15.72 -5.21
C HIS A 50 1.16 -15.21 -6.37
N ALA A 51 1.31 -15.98 -7.46
CA ALA A 51 2.03 -15.53 -8.64
C ALA A 51 1.39 -14.28 -9.27
N TYR A 52 0.05 -14.20 -9.33
CA TYR A 52 -0.64 -13.02 -9.84
C TYR A 52 -0.48 -11.79 -8.92
N ASP A 53 -0.51 -11.98 -7.61
CA ASP A 53 -0.33 -10.89 -6.62
C ASP A 53 1.07 -10.27 -6.71
N VAL A 54 2.11 -11.12 -6.77
CA VAL A 54 3.50 -10.68 -6.91
C VAL A 54 3.73 -10.00 -8.26
N ALA A 55 3.25 -10.61 -9.36
CA ALA A 55 3.40 -10.02 -10.69
C ALA A 55 2.72 -8.65 -10.79
N GLY A 56 1.49 -8.54 -10.26
CA GLY A 56 0.75 -7.28 -10.20
C GLY A 56 1.50 -6.21 -9.41
N SER A 57 2.03 -6.58 -8.24
CA SER A 57 2.81 -5.66 -7.39
C SER A 57 4.09 -5.17 -8.07
N LEU A 58 4.82 -6.05 -8.75
CA LEU A 58 6.04 -5.69 -9.47
C LEU A 58 5.76 -4.75 -10.65
N ILE A 59 4.71 -5.03 -11.43
CA ILE A 59 4.30 -4.17 -12.55
C ILE A 59 3.89 -2.80 -12.02
N MET A 60 3.07 -2.75 -10.97
CA MET A 60 2.63 -1.48 -10.37
C MET A 60 3.81 -0.69 -9.80
N LEU A 61 4.80 -1.35 -9.20
CA LEU A 61 6.01 -0.69 -8.73
C LEU A 61 6.81 -0.11 -9.89
N ALA A 62 7.02 -0.86 -10.96
CA ALA A 62 7.76 -0.41 -12.15
C ALA A 62 7.05 0.79 -12.81
N VAL A 63 5.75 0.69 -13.04
CA VAL A 63 4.93 1.76 -13.61
C VAL A 63 4.94 2.99 -12.69
N GLY A 64 4.75 2.81 -11.39
CA GLY A 64 4.78 3.89 -10.42
C GLY A 64 6.12 4.62 -10.40
N ARG A 65 7.24 3.88 -10.49
CA ARG A 65 8.59 4.47 -10.54
C ARG A 65 8.88 5.16 -11.86
N ALA A 66 8.42 4.60 -12.98
CA ALA A 66 8.56 5.23 -14.30
C ALA A 66 7.78 6.54 -14.38
N LEU A 67 6.57 6.59 -13.82
CA LEU A 67 5.72 7.78 -13.81
C LEU A 67 6.12 8.81 -12.74
N ALA A 68 6.77 8.39 -11.65
CA ALA A 68 7.11 9.28 -10.55
C ALA A 68 7.97 10.49 -10.99
N GLY A 69 8.91 10.31 -11.92
CA GLY A 69 9.75 11.39 -12.44
C GLY A 69 8.94 12.44 -13.23
N PRO A 70 8.34 12.06 -14.37
CA PRO A 70 7.57 12.99 -15.20
C PRO A 70 6.43 13.68 -14.44
N VAL A 71 5.74 12.95 -13.56
CA VAL A 71 4.62 13.49 -12.78
C VAL A 71 5.11 14.46 -11.70
N ALA A 72 6.28 14.20 -11.08
CA ALA A 72 6.87 15.14 -10.12
C ALA A 72 7.35 16.43 -10.78
N GLU A 73 7.84 16.37 -12.00
CA GLU A 73 8.26 17.54 -12.78
C GLU A 73 7.07 18.36 -13.27
N ALA A 74 5.99 17.71 -13.71
CA ALA A 74 4.81 18.39 -14.25
C ALA A 74 3.90 19.02 -13.18
N VAL A 75 3.73 18.38 -12.03
CA VAL A 75 2.70 18.74 -11.02
C VAL A 75 3.32 19.14 -9.66
N GLY A 76 4.61 18.84 -9.45
CA GLY A 76 5.31 19.15 -8.21
C GLY A 76 5.12 18.09 -7.12
N MET A 77 6.21 17.80 -6.39
CA MET A 77 6.30 16.67 -5.45
C MET A 77 5.21 16.66 -4.36
N LYS A 78 4.83 17.83 -3.84
CA LYS A 78 3.80 17.93 -2.79
C LYS A 78 2.42 17.49 -3.30
N GLN A 79 2.02 17.89 -4.50
CA GLN A 79 0.72 17.52 -5.07
C GLN A 79 0.67 16.04 -5.43
N VAL A 80 1.79 15.45 -5.87
CA VAL A 80 1.88 14.00 -6.12
C VAL A 80 1.68 13.21 -4.83
N LEU A 81 2.32 13.62 -3.74
CA LEU A 81 2.17 12.97 -2.43
C LEU A 81 0.75 13.07 -1.89
N ILE A 82 0.11 14.24 -1.97
CA ILE A 82 -1.27 14.44 -1.53
C ILE A 82 -2.24 13.61 -2.38
N THR A 83 -2.08 13.63 -3.71
CA THR A 83 -2.92 12.84 -4.62
C THR A 83 -2.79 11.35 -4.34
N GLY A 84 -1.57 10.86 -4.11
CA GLY A 84 -1.33 9.47 -3.71
C GLY A 84 -2.01 9.10 -2.39
N ALA A 85 -1.97 9.99 -1.40
CA ALA A 85 -2.66 9.78 -0.12
C ALA A 85 -4.18 9.74 -0.30
N VAL A 86 -4.76 10.66 -1.09
CA VAL A 86 -6.20 10.69 -1.38
C VAL A 86 -6.64 9.43 -2.11
N ILE A 87 -5.89 8.98 -3.11
CA ILE A 87 -6.18 7.74 -3.84
C ILE A 87 -6.13 6.55 -2.88
N ASN A 88 -5.12 6.47 -2.01
CA ASN A 88 -5.00 5.38 -1.05
C ASN A 88 -6.21 5.31 -0.10
N VAL A 89 -6.58 6.44 0.50
CA VAL A 89 -7.75 6.55 1.38
C VAL A 89 -9.04 6.21 0.61
N GLY A 90 -9.16 6.66 -0.64
CA GLY A 90 -10.30 6.35 -1.50
C GLY A 90 -10.41 4.85 -1.78
N VAL A 91 -9.31 4.18 -2.11
CA VAL A 91 -9.26 2.72 -2.32
C VAL A 91 -9.65 1.98 -1.04
N CYS A 92 -9.12 2.38 0.12
CA CYS A 92 -9.53 1.81 1.40
C CYS A 92 -11.04 1.97 1.64
N GLY A 93 -11.60 3.15 1.36
CA GLY A 93 -13.04 3.41 1.45
C GLY A 93 -13.88 2.51 0.53
N VAL A 94 -13.45 2.35 -0.72
CA VAL A 94 -14.11 1.44 -1.68
C VAL A 94 -14.04 -0.01 -1.20
N LEU A 95 -12.89 -0.46 -0.70
CA LEU A 95 -12.73 -1.82 -0.17
C LEU A 95 -13.66 -2.07 1.01
N PHE A 96 -13.84 -1.11 1.93
CA PHE A 96 -14.81 -1.23 3.02
C PHE A 96 -16.26 -1.29 2.54
N ALA A 97 -16.58 -0.69 1.38
CA ALA A 97 -17.90 -0.77 0.77
C ALA A 97 -18.17 -2.12 0.09
N VAL A 98 -17.15 -2.92 -0.23
CA VAL A 98 -17.32 -4.24 -0.84
C VAL A 98 -17.91 -5.22 0.18
N PRO A 99 -19.13 -5.78 -0.06
CA PRO A 99 -19.79 -6.68 0.89
C PRO A 99 -18.97 -7.93 1.21
N ALA A 100 -18.17 -8.41 0.24
CA ALA A 100 -17.26 -9.54 0.45
C ALA A 100 -16.17 -9.23 1.48
N VAL A 101 -15.68 -7.99 1.54
CA VAL A 101 -14.71 -7.54 2.56
C VAL A 101 -15.40 -7.30 3.89
N ARG A 102 -16.59 -6.70 3.88
CA ARG A 102 -17.36 -6.39 5.10
C ARG A 102 -17.88 -7.65 5.82
N ASN A 103 -18.23 -8.69 5.06
CA ASN A 103 -18.78 -9.95 5.58
C ASN A 103 -17.74 -11.08 5.64
N LEU A 104 -16.44 -10.79 5.56
CA LEU A 104 -15.37 -11.76 5.80
C LEU A 104 -15.46 -12.26 7.26
N ARG A 105 -16.29 -13.29 7.48
CA ARG A 105 -16.36 -14.05 8.72
C ARG A 105 -15.31 -15.15 8.65
N ARG A 106 -14.46 -15.22 9.67
CA ARG A 106 -13.54 -16.34 9.88
C ARG A 106 -14.33 -17.65 9.81
N LYS A 107 -14.10 -18.47 8.78
CA LYS A 107 -14.53 -19.86 8.81
C LYS A 107 -13.70 -20.54 9.91
N GLY A 108 -14.37 -20.90 10.99
CA GLY A 108 -13.80 -21.67 12.09
C GLY A 108 -13.44 -23.08 11.64
#